data_AF-A0A1B1N9M9-F1
#
_entry.id   AF-A0A1B1N9M9-F1
#
_cell.length_a   1.000
_cell.length_b   1.000
_cell.length_c   1.000
_cell.angle_alpha   90.00
_cell.angle_beta   90.00
_cell.angle_gamma   90.00
#
_symmetry.space_group_name_H-M   'P 1'
#
loop_
_entity.id
_entity.type
_entity.pdbx_description
1 polymer ?
#
loop_
_entity_poly.entity_id
_entity_poly.type
_entity_poly.pdbx_seq_one_letter_code
_entity_poly.pdbx_strand_id
1 'polypeptide(L)'
;MITLTRPDVWHLRAQTSCLQEAIDAWRGLRDAGGHAGADSADVTARLARAWEGNRADSYLDYAPRLTQGLELVHGMAQAVLTQLHALHDLTASTQRDLDASFSRASAVAASVRRLEDVEQVRFELDDEDDVEEVEREHDRARDLLEAARLEIAERSRALEATAADADTLAAAWAGPADGIPLWDTPLRGALGPGVRPLPERPGPRGVEHPPVEGADGGPTYDPQAR
;
A
#
# COMPACT_ATOMS: atom_id res chain seq x y z
N MET A 1 -19.39 20.43 44.99
CA MET A 1 -18.09 19.98 44.45
C MET A 1 -17.96 18.48 44.62
N ILE A 2 -18.25 17.78 43.53
CA ILE A 2 -18.21 16.33 43.38
C ILE A 2 -16.98 15.99 42.55
N THR A 3 -16.27 14.93 42.91
CA THR A 3 -15.15 14.42 42.11
C THR A 3 -15.57 13.14 41.43
N LEU A 4 -15.53 13.13 40.10
CA LEU A 4 -15.83 11.97 39.26
C LEU A 4 -14.54 11.50 38.59
N THR A 5 -14.30 10.19 38.55
CA THR A 5 -13.15 9.62 37.84
C THR A 5 -13.62 8.50 36.92
N ARG A 6 -13.17 8.53 35.67
CA ARG A 6 -13.60 7.59 34.62
C ARG A 6 -12.40 7.14 33.77
N PRO A 7 -12.43 5.93 33.18
CA PRO A 7 -11.44 5.52 32.19
C PRO A 7 -11.38 6.51 31.03
N ASP A 8 -10.17 6.78 30.54
CA ASP A 8 -9.95 7.67 29.40
C ASP A 8 -10.29 6.97 28.09
N VAL A 9 -11.54 7.16 27.65
CA VAL A 9 -12.08 6.61 26.39
C VAL A 9 -12.01 7.60 25.23
N TRP A 10 -11.57 8.84 25.48
CA TRP A 10 -11.61 9.91 24.48
C TRP A 10 -10.34 10.05 23.65
N HIS A 11 -9.34 9.20 23.86
CA HIS A 11 -8.07 9.28 23.15
C HIS A 11 -7.67 7.93 22.56
N LEU A 12 -7.59 7.86 21.22
CA LEU A 12 -7.33 6.60 20.51
C LEU A 12 -5.88 6.12 20.59
N ARG A 13 -4.92 6.95 21.02
CA ARG A 13 -3.46 6.64 21.01
C ARG A 13 -2.96 5.98 19.71
N ALA A 14 -3.68 6.19 18.60
CA ALA A 14 -3.42 5.52 17.33
C ALA A 14 -2.26 6.21 16.60
N GLN A 15 -1.30 5.43 16.12
CA GLN A 15 -0.24 5.91 15.25
C GLN A 15 -0.71 5.84 13.80
N THR A 16 -1.00 6.99 13.18
CA THR A 16 -1.49 7.05 11.79
C THR A 16 -0.37 7.08 10.75
N SER A 17 0.88 7.28 11.15
CA SER A 17 2.03 7.32 10.25
C SER A 17 2.27 5.98 9.54
N CYS A 18 2.08 4.85 10.23
CA CYS A 18 2.25 3.53 9.62
C CYS A 18 1.21 3.26 8.51
N LEU A 19 -0.01 3.78 8.65
CA LEU A 19 -1.03 3.68 7.61
C LEU A 19 -0.64 4.50 6.37
N GLN A 20 -0.09 5.69 6.57
CA GLN A 20 0.36 6.54 5.47
C GLN A 20 1.54 5.90 4.70
N GLU A 21 2.52 5.37 5.41
CA GLU A 21 3.65 4.63 4.80
C GLU A 21 3.15 3.42 3.99
N ALA A 22 2.18 2.67 4.54
CA ALA A 22 1.57 1.55 3.83
C ALA A 22 0.82 2.02 2.57
N ILE A 23 0.04 3.09 2.65
CA ILE A 23 -0.67 3.68 1.49
C ILE A 23 0.31 4.02 0.37
N ASP A 24 1.43 4.66 0.69
CA ASP A 24 2.40 5.07 -0.32
C ASP A 24 3.11 3.86 -0.95
N ALA A 25 3.44 2.83 -0.16
CA ALA A 25 4.01 1.59 -0.66
C ALA A 25 3.05 0.83 -1.61
N TRP A 26 1.78 0.68 -1.22
CA TRP A 26 0.78 -0.02 -2.03
C TRP A 26 0.40 0.76 -3.30
N ARG A 27 0.48 2.09 -3.28
CA ARG A 27 0.34 2.92 -4.48
C ARG A 27 1.44 2.62 -5.48
N GLY A 28 2.69 2.54 -5.01
CA GLY A 28 3.83 2.16 -5.84
C GLY A 28 3.64 0.80 -6.51
N LEU A 29 3.18 -0.21 -5.76
CA LEU A 29 2.92 -1.54 -6.30
C LEU A 29 1.80 -1.55 -7.34
N ARG A 30 0.67 -0.89 -7.05
CA ARG A 30 -0.47 -0.77 -7.97
C ARG A 30 -0.03 -0.16 -9.29
N ASP A 31 0.71 0.94 -9.22
CA ASP A 31 1.15 1.66 -10.40
C ASP A 31 2.15 0.81 -11.19
N ALA A 32 3.13 0.18 -10.53
CA ALA A 32 4.07 -0.72 -11.19
C ALA A 32 3.39 -1.89 -11.91
N GLY A 33 2.40 -2.53 -11.26
CA GLY A 33 1.61 -3.62 -11.86
C GLY A 33 0.81 -3.16 -13.08
N GLY A 34 0.21 -1.97 -13.02
CA GLY A 34 -0.53 -1.38 -14.14
C GLY A 34 0.36 -1.07 -15.35
N HIS A 35 1.53 -0.45 -15.12
CA HIS A 35 2.49 -0.17 -16.20
C HIS A 35 3.03 -1.47 -16.82
N ALA A 36 3.41 -2.45 -16.00
CA ALA A 36 3.89 -3.74 -16.49
C ALA A 36 2.83 -4.49 -17.33
N GLY A 37 1.55 -4.43 -16.92
CA GLY A 37 0.44 -5.02 -17.68
C GLY A 37 0.27 -4.37 -19.05
N ALA A 38 0.31 -3.03 -19.11
CA ALA A 38 0.23 -2.28 -20.35
C ALA A 38 1.42 -2.57 -21.30
N ASP A 39 2.63 -2.60 -20.76
CA ASP A 39 3.85 -2.94 -21.51
C ASP A 39 3.79 -4.37 -22.05
N SER A 40 3.35 -5.33 -21.24
CA SER A 40 3.15 -6.73 -21.64
C SER A 40 2.16 -6.84 -22.81
N ALA A 41 1.03 -6.14 -22.72
CA ALA A 41 0.01 -6.15 -23.77
C ALA A 41 0.55 -5.55 -25.09
N ASP A 42 1.29 -4.43 -25.03
CA ASP A 42 1.90 -3.81 -26.21
C ASP A 42 2.98 -4.70 -26.85
N VAL A 43 3.86 -5.28 -26.04
CA VAL A 43 4.88 -6.23 -26.52
C VAL A 43 4.23 -7.44 -27.20
N THR A 44 3.18 -7.99 -26.60
CA THR A 44 2.42 -9.10 -27.18
C THR A 44 1.81 -8.73 -28.53
N ALA A 45 1.18 -7.56 -28.62
CA ALA A 45 0.58 -7.07 -29.87
C ALA A 45 1.62 -6.83 -30.97
N ARG A 46 2.84 -6.40 -30.63
CA ARG A 46 3.95 -6.26 -31.57
C ARG A 46 4.49 -7.62 -32.03
N LEU A 47 4.69 -8.56 -31.11
CA LEU A 47 5.19 -9.90 -31.42
C LEU A 47 4.22 -10.67 -32.31
N ALA A 48 2.92 -10.60 -32.05
CA ALA A 48 1.89 -11.25 -32.86
C ALA A 48 1.90 -10.82 -34.35
N ARG A 49 2.46 -9.66 -34.68
CA ARG A 49 2.56 -9.16 -36.07
C ARG A 49 3.85 -9.55 -36.78
N ALA A 50 4.86 -9.99 -36.03
CA ALA A 50 6.23 -10.13 -36.54
C ALA A 50 6.83 -11.51 -36.30
N TRP A 51 6.20 -12.35 -35.49
CA TRP A 51 6.70 -13.66 -35.10
C TRP A 51 5.67 -14.75 -35.38
N GLU A 52 6.09 -15.77 -36.11
CA GLU A 52 5.25 -16.89 -36.55
C GLU A 52 5.85 -18.24 -36.17
N GLY A 53 5.01 -19.28 -36.20
CA GLY A 53 5.35 -20.68 -35.94
C GLY A 53 5.06 -21.12 -34.51
N ASN A 54 5.14 -22.43 -34.25
CA ASN A 54 4.65 -23.07 -33.02
C ASN A 54 5.14 -22.44 -31.70
N ARG A 55 6.34 -21.84 -31.69
CA ARG A 55 6.86 -21.13 -30.49
C ARG A 55 6.22 -19.76 -30.29
N ALA A 56 5.93 -19.05 -31.39
CA ALA A 56 5.15 -17.84 -31.34
C ALA A 56 3.76 -18.16 -30.80
N ASP A 57 3.13 -19.23 -31.29
CA ASP A 57 1.81 -19.68 -30.80
C ASP A 57 1.85 -19.99 -29.29
N SER A 58 2.86 -20.75 -28.83
CA SER A 58 3.04 -21.05 -27.40
C SER A 58 3.18 -19.80 -26.53
N TYR A 59 3.98 -18.81 -26.96
CA TYR A 59 4.10 -17.55 -26.23
C TYR A 59 2.80 -16.73 -26.29
N LEU A 60 2.15 -16.64 -27.44
CA LEU A 60 0.93 -15.87 -27.63
C LEU A 60 -0.27 -16.45 -26.88
N ASP A 61 -0.29 -17.75 -26.59
CA ASP A 61 -1.23 -18.37 -25.66
C ASP A 61 -0.91 -18.03 -24.19
N TYR A 62 0.36 -17.89 -23.85
CA TYR A 62 0.82 -17.56 -22.49
C TYR A 62 0.69 -16.07 -22.15
N ALA A 63 1.01 -15.17 -23.07
CA ALA A 63 1.12 -13.74 -22.81
C ALA A 63 -0.18 -13.10 -22.24
N PRO A 64 -1.38 -13.46 -22.72
CA PRO A 64 -2.63 -13.00 -22.12
C PRO A 64 -2.77 -13.38 -20.64
N ARG A 65 -2.26 -14.55 -20.23
CA ARG A 65 -2.28 -14.99 -18.83
C ARG A 65 -1.35 -14.13 -17.97
N LEU A 66 -0.19 -13.73 -18.50
CA LEU A 66 0.72 -12.79 -17.83
C LEU A 66 0.07 -11.43 -17.63
N THR A 67 -0.53 -10.87 -18.68
CA THR A 67 -1.25 -9.60 -18.59
C THR A 67 -2.38 -9.68 -17.57
N GLN A 68 -3.18 -10.76 -17.59
CA GLN A 68 -4.22 -10.99 -16.59
C GLN A 68 -3.65 -11.09 -15.16
N GLY A 69 -2.52 -11.75 -14.96
CA GLY A 69 -1.84 -11.82 -13.66
C GLY A 69 -1.44 -10.43 -13.13
N LEU A 70 -0.91 -9.58 -14.01
CA LEU A 70 -0.52 -8.20 -13.67
C LEU A 70 -1.74 -7.30 -13.37
N GLU A 71 -2.85 -7.49 -14.10
CA GLU A 71 -4.13 -6.84 -13.81
C GLU A 71 -4.69 -7.27 -12.44
N LEU A 72 -4.56 -8.55 -12.07
CA LEU A 72 -4.94 -9.04 -10.75
C LEU A 72 -4.10 -8.40 -9.64
N VAL A 73 -2.77 -8.30 -9.82
CA VAL A 73 -1.89 -7.58 -8.87
C VAL A 73 -2.34 -6.13 -8.70
N HIS A 74 -2.61 -5.44 -9.81
CA HIS A 74 -3.11 -4.07 -9.79
C HIS A 74 -4.43 -3.96 -9.03
N GLY A 75 -5.39 -4.86 -9.29
CA GLY A 75 -6.68 -4.91 -8.62
C GLY A 75 -6.56 -5.18 -7.12
N MET A 76 -5.72 -6.14 -6.71
CA MET A 76 -5.47 -6.44 -5.30
C MET A 76 -4.81 -5.26 -4.58
N ALA A 77 -3.82 -4.63 -5.20
CA ALA A 77 -3.19 -3.44 -4.62
C ALA A 77 -4.20 -2.28 -4.45
N GLN A 78 -5.10 -2.10 -5.42
CA GLN A 78 -6.19 -1.12 -5.31
C GLN A 78 -7.19 -1.47 -4.19
N ALA A 79 -7.50 -2.77 -3.99
CA ALA A 79 -8.35 -3.23 -2.90
C ALA A 79 -7.71 -2.91 -1.54
N VAL A 80 -6.41 -3.21 -1.36
CA VAL A 80 -5.68 -2.86 -0.13
C VAL A 80 -5.67 -1.36 0.13
N LEU A 81 -5.37 -0.54 -0.88
CA LEU A 81 -5.41 0.93 -0.76
C LEU A 81 -6.77 1.45 -0.30
N THR A 82 -7.85 0.85 -0.80
CA THR A 82 -9.21 1.21 -0.41
C THR A 82 -9.44 0.96 1.08
N GLN A 83 -9.00 -0.19 1.59
CA GLN A 83 -9.12 -0.50 3.02
C GLN A 83 -8.24 0.40 3.88
N LEU A 84 -7.00 0.68 3.46
CA LEU A 84 -6.08 1.53 4.22
C LEU A 84 -6.58 2.97 4.34
N HIS A 85 -7.11 3.56 3.25
CA HIS A 85 -7.74 4.88 3.33
C HIS A 85 -8.98 4.86 4.24
N ALA A 86 -9.82 3.83 4.15
CA ALA A 86 -10.99 3.72 5.03
C ALA A 86 -10.58 3.65 6.51
N LEU A 87 -9.53 2.90 6.86
CA LEU A 87 -8.99 2.84 8.22
C LEU A 87 -8.40 4.18 8.68
N HIS A 88 -7.72 4.89 7.79
CA HIS A 88 -7.19 6.23 8.07
C HIS A 88 -8.33 7.21 8.37
N ASP A 89 -9.34 7.27 7.49
CA ASP A 89 -10.50 8.14 7.63
C ASP A 89 -11.32 7.80 8.88
N LEU A 90 -11.50 6.52 9.18
CA LEU A 90 -12.14 6.04 10.40
C LEU A 90 -11.40 6.49 11.66
N THR A 91 -10.08 6.40 11.67
CA THR A 91 -9.27 6.83 12.81
C THR A 91 -9.42 8.34 13.04
N ALA A 92 -9.33 9.11 11.95
CA ALA A 92 -9.45 10.56 11.99
C ALA A 92 -10.86 11.05 12.34
N SER A 93 -11.91 10.37 11.86
CA SER A 93 -13.30 10.69 12.21
C SER A 93 -13.61 10.32 13.66
N THR A 94 -13.22 9.12 14.09
CA THR A 94 -13.44 8.65 15.47
C THR A 94 -12.74 9.55 16.47
N GLN A 95 -11.48 9.95 16.25
CA GLN A 95 -10.79 10.88 17.17
C GLN A 95 -11.53 12.22 17.26
N ARG A 96 -12.02 12.77 16.13
CA ARG A 96 -12.79 14.02 16.14
C ARG A 96 -14.10 13.90 16.92
N ASP A 97 -14.81 12.79 16.78
CA ASP A 97 -16.06 12.56 17.50
C ASP A 97 -15.83 12.38 19.01
N LEU A 98 -14.73 11.70 19.38
CA LEU A 98 -14.27 11.59 20.76
C LEU A 98 -13.85 12.95 21.33
N ASP A 99 -13.10 13.77 20.59
CA ASP A 99 -12.72 15.11 21.02
C ASP A 99 -13.95 16.01 21.23
N ALA A 100 -14.95 15.90 20.36
CA ALA A 100 -16.22 16.61 20.50
C ALA A 100 -17.01 16.15 21.74
N SER A 101 -17.03 14.85 22.02
CA SER A 101 -17.65 14.29 23.24
C SER A 101 -16.92 14.75 24.50
N PHE A 102 -15.59 14.67 24.50
CA PHE A 102 -14.76 15.14 25.60
C PHE A 102 -14.96 16.63 25.88
N SER A 103 -15.10 17.44 24.82
CA SER A 103 -15.35 18.88 24.94
C SER A 103 -16.68 19.17 25.61
N ARG A 104 -17.74 18.40 25.31
CA ARG A 104 -19.05 18.54 25.99
C ARG A 104 -18.97 18.12 27.46
N ALA A 105 -18.34 16.99 27.76
CA ALA A 105 -18.13 16.54 29.14
C ALA A 105 -17.26 17.53 29.95
N SER A 106 -16.27 18.15 29.31
CA SER A 106 -15.39 19.11 29.98
C SER A 106 -16.04 20.48 30.19
N ALA A 107 -17.05 20.84 29.40
CA ALA A 107 -17.70 22.15 29.47
C ALA A 107 -18.54 22.34 30.75
N VAL A 108 -19.04 21.26 31.33
CA VAL A 108 -19.78 21.26 32.60
C VAL A 108 -18.88 21.10 33.83
N ALA A 109 -17.60 20.80 33.63
CA ALA A 109 -16.67 20.59 34.73
C ALA A 109 -15.97 21.88 35.16
N ALA A 110 -15.93 22.13 36.46
CA ALA A 110 -15.14 23.19 37.07
C ALA A 110 -13.63 22.98 36.81
N SER A 111 -13.18 21.72 36.80
CA SER A 111 -11.85 21.37 36.31
C SER A 111 -11.77 19.94 35.75
N VAL A 112 -10.87 19.72 34.80
CA VAL A 112 -10.61 18.41 34.18
C VAL A 112 -9.12 18.13 34.20
N ARG A 113 -8.75 16.92 34.62
CA ARG A 113 -7.36 16.43 34.59
C ARG A 113 -7.28 15.03 34.02
N ARG A 114 -6.44 14.85 33.00
CA ARG A 114 -6.03 13.53 32.52
C ARG A 114 -4.92 13.00 33.42
N LEU A 115 -5.09 11.78 33.90
CA LEU A 115 -4.15 11.04 34.72
C LEU A 115 -3.53 9.97 33.83
N GLU A 116 -2.51 10.36 33.06
CA GLU A 116 -1.91 9.54 32.00
C GLU A 116 -1.33 8.22 32.54
N ASP A 117 -0.78 8.24 33.76
CA ASP A 117 -0.19 7.08 34.44
C ASP A 117 -1.20 5.95 34.74
N VAL A 118 -2.49 6.30 34.82
CA VAL A 118 -3.56 5.36 35.20
C VAL A 118 -4.70 5.31 34.17
N GLU A 119 -4.51 5.93 32.99
CA GLU A 119 -5.49 5.98 31.89
C GLU A 119 -6.89 6.40 32.33
N GLN A 120 -6.95 7.44 33.17
CA GLN A 120 -8.20 7.97 33.70
C GLN A 120 -8.31 9.47 33.49
N VAL A 121 -9.55 9.95 33.44
CA VAL A 121 -9.89 11.36 33.49
C VAL A 121 -10.62 11.63 34.80
N ARG A 122 -10.14 12.64 35.52
CA ARG A 122 -10.79 13.18 36.70
C ARG A 122 -11.51 14.48 36.34
N PHE A 123 -12.77 14.57 36.74
CA PHE A 123 -13.62 15.75 36.65
C PHE A 123 -13.94 16.26 38.05
N GLU A 124 -13.87 17.59 38.22
CA GLU A 124 -14.43 18.30 39.37
C GLU A 124 -15.71 19.00 38.90
N LEU A 125 -16.83 18.67 39.53
CA LEU A 125 -18.19 19.02 39.11
C LEU A 125 -18.92 19.75 40.23
N ASP A 126 -19.87 20.63 39.89
CA ASP A 126 -20.52 21.46 40.89
C ASP A 126 -21.76 20.78 41.49
N ASP A 127 -22.55 20.07 40.66
CA ASP A 127 -23.77 19.36 41.05
C ASP A 127 -23.93 17.97 40.39
N GLU A 128 -25.07 17.32 40.67
CA GLU A 128 -25.39 15.97 40.18
C GLU A 128 -25.83 15.97 38.71
N ASP A 129 -26.40 17.05 38.19
CA ASP A 129 -26.79 17.15 36.77
C ASP A 129 -25.52 17.15 35.88
N ASP A 130 -24.46 17.81 36.33
CA ASP A 130 -23.14 17.77 35.69
C ASP A 130 -22.55 16.34 35.67
N VAL A 131 -22.80 15.54 36.72
CA VAL A 131 -22.36 14.13 36.79
C VAL A 131 -23.07 13.32 35.71
N GLU A 132 -24.39 13.45 35.60
CA GLU A 132 -25.18 12.76 34.57
C GLU A 132 -24.76 13.14 33.15
N GLU A 133 -24.41 14.41 32.91
CA GLU A 133 -23.86 14.88 31.63
C GLU A 133 -22.53 14.20 31.29
N VAL A 134 -21.59 14.16 32.23
CA VAL A 134 -20.30 13.49 32.01
C VAL A 134 -20.47 11.99 31.79
N GLU A 135 -21.35 11.33 32.53
CA GLU A 135 -21.63 9.89 32.34
C GLU A 135 -22.24 9.60 30.96
N ARG A 136 -23.19 10.41 30.53
CA ARG A 136 -23.81 10.25 29.20
C ARG A 136 -22.82 10.45 28.07
N GLU A 137 -21.94 11.44 28.17
CA GLU A 137 -20.88 11.64 27.16
C GLU A 137 -19.81 10.54 27.25
N HIS A 138 -19.54 9.98 28.43
CA HIS A 138 -18.66 8.82 28.57
C HIS A 138 -19.22 7.58 27.87
N ASP A 139 -20.50 7.27 28.09
CA ASP A 139 -21.17 6.14 27.42
C ASP A 139 -21.22 6.34 25.91
N ARG A 140 -21.52 7.56 25.44
CA ARG A 140 -21.46 7.91 24.01
C ARG A 140 -20.07 7.66 23.42
N ALA A 141 -19.01 8.07 24.12
CA ALA A 141 -17.64 7.84 23.66
C ALA A 141 -17.29 6.35 23.60
N ARG A 142 -17.77 5.55 24.56
CA ARG A 142 -17.61 4.08 24.52
C ARG A 142 -18.33 3.45 23.34
N ASP A 143 -19.54 3.89 23.02
CA ASP A 143 -20.29 3.39 21.87
C ASP A 143 -19.57 3.73 20.55
N LEU A 144 -18.98 4.93 20.44
CA LEU A 144 -18.14 5.31 19.29
C LEU A 144 -16.93 4.41 19.14
N LEU A 145 -16.24 4.09 20.24
CA LEU A 145 -15.09 3.17 20.22
C LEU A 145 -15.50 1.76 19.78
N GLU A 146 -16.64 1.26 20.25
CA GLU A 146 -17.10 -0.08 19.89
C GLU A 146 -17.51 -0.16 18.41
N ALA A 147 -18.20 0.85 17.89
CA ALA A 147 -18.49 0.96 16.48
C ALA A 147 -17.21 0.99 15.62
N ALA A 148 -16.21 1.78 16.03
CA ALA A 148 -14.92 1.84 15.36
C ALA A 148 -14.19 0.48 15.37
N ARG A 149 -14.24 -0.27 16.48
CA ARG A 149 -13.65 -1.62 16.57
C ARG A 149 -14.29 -2.61 15.63
N LEU A 150 -15.62 -2.59 15.52
CA LEU A 150 -16.36 -3.47 14.60
C LEU A 150 -15.98 -3.18 13.15
N GLU A 151 -15.91 -1.90 12.79
CA GLU A 151 -15.48 -1.44 11.47
C GLU A 151 -14.03 -1.86 11.17
N ILE A 152 -13.10 -1.66 12.12
CA ILE A 152 -11.70 -2.14 11.97
C ILE A 152 -11.65 -3.64 11.74
N ALA A 153 -12.46 -4.43 12.47
CA ALA A 153 -12.51 -5.88 12.30
C ALA A 153 -13.04 -6.29 10.91
N GLU A 154 -14.03 -5.58 10.37
CA GLU A 154 -14.52 -5.81 9.01
C GLU A 154 -13.44 -5.53 7.96
N ARG A 155 -12.79 -4.36 8.06
CA ARG A 155 -11.72 -3.96 7.12
C ARG A 155 -10.51 -4.90 7.21
N SER A 156 -10.18 -5.39 8.41
CA SER A 156 -9.11 -6.38 8.61
C SER A 156 -9.41 -7.70 7.90
N ARG A 157 -10.65 -8.20 7.97
CA ARG A 157 -11.05 -9.42 7.22
C ARG A 157 -10.96 -9.22 5.70
N ALA A 158 -11.30 -8.04 5.20
CA ALA A 158 -11.17 -7.73 3.78
C ALA A 158 -9.69 -7.72 3.32
N LEU A 159 -8.78 -7.22 4.17
CA LEU A 159 -7.34 -7.30 3.93
C LEU A 159 -6.83 -8.75 3.95
N GLU A 160 -7.28 -9.57 4.90
CA GLU A 160 -6.94 -11.00 4.98
C GLU A 160 -7.40 -11.78 3.75
N ALA A 161 -8.60 -11.50 3.23
CA ALA A 161 -9.09 -12.10 2.00
C ALA A 161 -8.19 -11.73 0.81
N THR A 162 -7.81 -10.44 0.70
CA THR A 162 -6.89 -9.98 -0.35
C THR A 162 -5.50 -10.63 -0.22
N ALA A 163 -5.02 -10.86 1.00
CA ALA A 163 -3.76 -11.55 1.24
C ALA A 163 -3.83 -13.02 0.78
N ALA A 164 -4.92 -13.73 1.05
CA ALA A 164 -5.12 -15.10 0.58
C ALA A 164 -5.17 -15.20 -0.96
N ASP A 165 -5.81 -14.23 -1.62
CA ASP A 165 -5.82 -14.13 -3.08
C ASP A 165 -4.41 -13.85 -3.62
N ALA A 166 -3.64 -12.98 -2.95
CA ALA A 166 -2.26 -12.66 -3.31
C ALA A 166 -1.34 -13.89 -3.14
N ASP A 167 -1.49 -14.67 -2.08
CA ASP A 167 -0.74 -15.93 -1.89
C ASP A 167 -1.05 -16.95 -2.99
N THR A 168 -2.32 -17.07 -3.38
CA THR A 168 -2.75 -17.94 -4.48
C THR A 168 -2.11 -17.50 -5.80
N LEU A 169 -2.09 -16.19 -6.08
CA LEU A 169 -1.45 -15.66 -7.28
C LEU A 169 0.08 -15.86 -7.23
N ALA A 170 0.72 -15.58 -6.10
CA ALA A 170 2.16 -15.76 -5.92
C ALA A 170 2.57 -17.22 -6.16
N ALA A 171 1.82 -18.19 -5.63
CA ALA A 171 2.06 -19.61 -5.86
C ALA A 171 1.94 -19.99 -7.35
N ALA A 172 0.95 -19.43 -8.06
CA ALA A 172 0.78 -19.67 -9.50
C ALA A 172 1.93 -19.10 -10.35
N TRP A 173 2.59 -18.04 -9.88
CA TRP A 173 3.63 -17.31 -10.60
C TRP A 173 5.06 -17.57 -10.10
N ALA A 174 5.26 -18.38 -9.05
CA ALA A 174 6.57 -18.68 -8.49
C ALA A 174 7.54 -19.27 -9.54
N GLY A 175 7.11 -20.27 -10.31
CA GLY A 175 7.93 -20.87 -11.37
C GLY A 175 8.37 -19.85 -12.45
N PRO A 176 7.43 -19.11 -13.08
CA PRO A 176 7.77 -18.03 -13.99
C PRO A 176 8.72 -16.98 -13.41
N ALA A 177 8.50 -16.58 -12.15
CA ALA A 177 9.36 -15.61 -11.46
C ALA A 177 10.78 -16.14 -11.25
N ASP A 178 10.95 -17.45 -11.05
CA ASP A 178 12.24 -18.15 -10.95
C ASP A 178 12.88 -18.44 -12.33
N GLY A 179 12.32 -17.88 -13.41
CA GLY A 179 12.85 -18.05 -14.76
C GLY A 179 12.46 -19.38 -15.41
N ILE A 180 11.42 -20.04 -14.90
CA ILE A 180 10.79 -21.24 -15.49
C ILE A 180 9.46 -20.82 -16.14
N PRO A 181 9.49 -20.33 -17.39
CA PRO A 181 8.29 -19.85 -18.05
C PRO A 181 7.30 -20.98 -18.36
N LEU A 182 6.02 -20.62 -18.42
CA LEU A 182 4.93 -21.54 -18.80
C LEU A 182 4.69 -21.57 -20.33
N TRP A 183 5.73 -21.33 -21.12
CA TRP A 183 5.71 -21.36 -22.58
C TRP A 183 7.01 -21.97 -23.13
N ASP A 184 6.99 -22.38 -24.39
CA ASP A 184 8.09 -23.09 -25.05
C ASP A 184 9.27 -22.15 -25.41
N THR A 185 10.14 -21.90 -24.43
CA THR A 185 11.35 -21.09 -24.63
C THR A 185 12.36 -21.73 -25.58
N PRO A 186 13.10 -20.93 -26.37
CA PRO A 186 14.26 -21.43 -27.08
C PRO A 186 15.34 -21.85 -26.07
N LEU A 187 15.78 -23.11 -26.16
CA LEU A 187 16.96 -23.59 -25.43
C LEU A 187 18.14 -22.65 -25.70
N ARG A 188 18.84 -22.22 -24.64
CA ARG A 188 20.13 -21.49 -24.80
C ARG A 188 21.04 -22.31 -25.71
N GLY A 189 21.32 -21.78 -26.91
CA GLY A 189 22.19 -22.42 -27.92
C GLY A 189 21.47 -23.02 -29.12
N ALA A 190 20.12 -23.10 -29.13
CA ALA A 190 19.36 -23.62 -30.27
C ALA A 190 18.83 -22.49 -31.17
N LEU A 191 19.73 -21.80 -31.88
CA LEU A 191 19.33 -21.13 -33.12
C LEU A 191 18.93 -22.22 -34.10
N GLY A 192 17.62 -22.43 -34.27
CA GLY A 192 17.10 -23.35 -35.28
C GLY A 192 17.58 -22.93 -36.67
N PRO A 193 17.79 -23.89 -37.60
CA PRO A 193 18.17 -23.57 -38.97
C PRO A 193 17.03 -22.77 -39.62
N GLY A 194 17.18 -21.44 -39.71
CA GLY A 194 16.17 -20.55 -40.29
C GLY A 194 16.06 -19.18 -39.62
N VAL A 195 16.61 -18.98 -38.42
CA VAL A 195 16.69 -17.63 -37.84
C VAL A 195 17.85 -16.89 -38.50
N ARG A 196 17.54 -16.02 -39.46
CA ARG A 196 18.52 -15.04 -39.95
C ARG A 196 18.87 -14.14 -38.76
N PRO A 197 20.16 -13.95 -38.42
CA PRO A 197 20.53 -12.94 -37.44
C PRO A 197 19.93 -11.62 -37.91
N LEU A 198 19.20 -10.91 -37.03
CA LEU A 198 18.93 -9.51 -37.26
C LEU A 198 20.29 -8.86 -37.57
N PRO A 199 20.41 -8.05 -38.63
CA PRO A 199 21.66 -7.32 -38.86
C PRO A 199 21.96 -6.56 -37.58
N GLU A 200 23.13 -6.83 -37.02
CA GLU A 200 23.61 -6.09 -35.86
C GLU A 200 23.43 -4.62 -36.18
N ARG A 201 22.58 -3.93 -35.41
CA ARG A 201 22.68 -2.48 -35.38
C ARG A 201 24.13 -2.21 -35.01
N PRO A 202 24.88 -1.41 -35.79
CA PRO A 202 26.19 -0.99 -35.33
C PRO A 202 25.97 -0.42 -33.93
N GLY A 203 26.67 -1.00 -32.95
CA GLY A 203 26.57 -0.55 -31.58
C GLY A 203 26.72 0.97 -31.53
N PRO A 204 26.08 1.67 -30.58
CA PRO A 204 26.30 3.10 -30.44
C PRO A 204 27.81 3.29 -30.37
N ARG A 205 28.38 3.97 -31.38
CA ARG A 205 29.75 4.46 -31.31
C ARG A 205 29.83 5.17 -29.97
N GLY A 206 30.78 4.74 -29.14
CA GLY A 206 30.96 5.26 -27.80
C GLY A 206 30.75 6.76 -27.83
N VAL A 207 29.73 7.22 -27.11
CA VAL A 207 29.61 8.64 -26.82
C VAL A 207 30.82 8.91 -25.95
N GLU A 208 31.87 9.50 -26.54
CA GLU A 208 32.88 10.20 -25.76
C GLU A 208 32.11 11.20 -24.92
N HIS A 209 31.97 10.89 -23.63
CA HIS A 209 31.46 11.86 -22.68
C HIS A 209 32.45 13.03 -22.67
N PRO A 210 32.04 14.26 -22.99
CA PRO A 210 32.87 15.40 -22.68
C PRO A 210 33.14 15.40 -21.18
N PRO A 211 34.35 15.77 -20.73
CA PRO A 211 34.68 15.77 -19.31
C PRO A 211 33.66 16.65 -18.57
N VAL A 212 33.10 16.09 -17.49
CA VAL A 212 32.19 16.80 -16.61
C VAL A 212 33.02 17.82 -15.83
N GLU A 213 32.92 19.09 -16.19
CA GLU A 213 33.41 20.19 -15.35
C GLU A 213 32.58 20.22 -14.07
N GLY A 214 33.23 20.03 -12.91
CA GLY A 214 32.62 20.38 -11.63
C GLY A 214 32.32 21.89 -11.60
N ALA A 215 31.41 22.31 -10.72
CA ALA A 215 30.96 23.70 -10.60
C ALA A 215 32.08 24.75 -10.36
N ASP A 216 33.31 24.30 -10.13
CA ASP A 216 34.48 25.13 -9.83
C ASP A 216 35.63 24.98 -10.87
N GLY A 217 35.42 24.26 -11.99
CA GLY A 217 36.35 24.22 -13.13
C GLY A 217 37.68 23.47 -12.92
N GLY A 218 37.75 22.51 -11.98
CA GLY A 218 38.94 21.67 -11.75
C GLY A 218 38.70 20.16 -11.98
N PRO A 219 39.70 19.38 -12.46
CA PRO A 219 39.54 17.96 -12.77
C PRO A 219 39.43 17.07 -11.53
N THR A 220 38.37 16.28 -11.45
CA THR A 220 38.15 15.25 -10.42
C THR A 220 38.68 13.88 -10.87
N TYR A 221 39.36 13.18 -9.97
CA TYR A 221 39.98 11.87 -10.17
C TYR A 221 38.94 10.74 -10.13
N ASP A 222 38.97 9.80 -11.09
CA ASP A 222 38.14 8.59 -11.08
C ASP A 222 38.89 7.44 -10.36
N PRO A 223 38.35 6.92 -9.24
CA PRO A 223 39.01 5.88 -8.46
C PRO A 223 38.83 4.45 -8.99
N GLN A 224 38.23 4.21 -10.17
CA GLN A 224 37.99 2.86 -10.68
C GLN A 224 38.89 2.39 -11.84
N ALA A 225 39.98 3.11 -12.16
CA ALA A 225 40.97 2.63 -13.11
C ALA A 225 42.04 1.73 -12.46
N ARG A 226 41.76 0.42 -12.33
CA ARG A 226 42.77 -0.66 -12.29
C ARG A 226 42.28 -1.90 -13.01
#